data_AF-D6TFS7-F1
#
_entry.id   AF-D6TFS7-F1
#
_cell.length_a   1.000
_cell.length_b   1.000
_cell.length_c   1.000
_cell.angle_alpha   90.00
_cell.angle_beta   90.00
_cell.angle_gamma   90.00
#
_symmetry.space_group_name_H-M   'P 1'
#
loop_
_entity.id
_entity.type
_entity.pdbx_description
1 polymer ?
#
loop_
_entity_poly.entity_id
_entity_poly.type
_entity_poly.pdbx_seq_one_letter_code
_entity_poly.pdbx_strand_id
1 'polypeptide(L)'
;MHPTKARMVHTITDRFSMVNTYLINDERLVVVDPGSELNVRLLHYYIQHILGRSPQDIDLVVFTHLHPDHTAGLAALKAICSAPVAASALVKQLALDNESKGNVLPRISHFAGRMLPDSLQHLDLFPPAYLQQMQLVDIWLEDITGLPEHPEWRVIASPGHTPESLCLYNPFSLELICGDTVLTNESERPRLHAGASRHLLRETLHVLRSLDIRYLYPGHGRPILSLHPLQRYEIAW
;
A
#
# COMPACT_ATOMS: atom_id res chain seq x y z
N MET A 1 1.71 25.70 -18.37
CA MET A 1 1.67 24.22 -18.29
C MET A 1 3.01 23.76 -17.77
N HIS A 2 3.07 23.26 -16.53
CA HIS A 2 4.27 22.53 -16.11
C HIS A 2 4.38 21.26 -16.96
N PRO A 3 5.56 20.91 -17.49
CA PRO A 3 5.73 19.65 -18.18
C PRO A 3 5.39 18.53 -17.19
N THR A 4 4.40 17.69 -17.52
CA THR A 4 4.09 16.50 -16.74
C THR A 4 5.34 15.64 -16.67
N LYS A 5 5.87 15.43 -15.45
CA LYS A 5 7.03 14.55 -15.22
C LYS A 5 6.67 13.15 -15.73
N ALA A 6 7.64 12.44 -16.29
CA ALA A 6 7.43 11.06 -16.74
C ALA A 6 6.93 10.19 -15.58
N ARG A 7 6.16 9.15 -15.89
CA ARG A 7 5.66 8.16 -14.91
C ARG A 7 6.82 7.66 -14.04
N MET A 8 6.65 7.70 -12.72
CA MET A 8 7.70 7.31 -11.78
C MET A 8 7.41 5.99 -11.07
N VAL A 9 6.17 5.49 -11.11
CA VAL A 9 5.79 4.28 -10.38
C VAL A 9 5.88 3.02 -11.25
N HIS A 10 6.71 2.08 -10.80
CA HIS A 10 6.86 0.75 -11.38
C HIS A 10 6.14 -0.28 -10.52
N THR A 11 5.43 -1.22 -11.15
CA THR A 11 4.62 -2.23 -10.45
C THR A 11 5.33 -3.57 -10.48
N ILE A 12 5.54 -4.15 -9.29
CA ILE A 12 6.17 -5.45 -9.07
C ILE A 12 5.14 -6.36 -8.40
N THR A 13 4.58 -7.27 -9.18
CA THR A 13 3.51 -8.17 -8.73
C THR A 13 3.91 -9.59 -9.04
N ASP A 14 3.84 -10.47 -8.05
CA ASP A 14 3.99 -11.89 -8.29
C ASP A 14 2.61 -12.53 -8.63
N ARG A 15 2.62 -13.60 -9.41
CA ARG A 15 1.36 -14.24 -9.89
C ARG A 15 0.58 -14.98 -8.80
N PHE A 16 1.14 -15.14 -7.60
CA PHE A 16 0.62 -15.99 -6.54
C PHE A 16 0.06 -15.19 -5.35
N SER A 17 0.70 -14.10 -4.93
CA SER A 17 0.27 -13.27 -3.79
C SER A 17 -0.82 -12.26 -4.15
N MET A 18 -0.96 -11.93 -5.44
CA MET A 18 -1.87 -10.90 -5.97
C MET A 18 -1.72 -9.50 -5.34
N VAL A 19 -0.75 -9.27 -4.45
CA VAL A 19 -0.44 -7.95 -3.87
C VAL A 19 0.58 -7.23 -4.75
N ASN A 20 0.38 -5.94 -4.91
CA ASN A 20 1.26 -5.09 -5.69
C ASN A 20 2.30 -4.44 -4.80
N THR A 21 3.58 -4.69 -5.09
CA THR A 21 4.68 -3.88 -4.60
C THR A 21 4.96 -2.78 -5.60
N TYR A 22 5.10 -1.54 -5.13
CA TYR A 22 5.43 -0.42 -6.00
C TYR A 22 6.85 0.09 -5.74
N LEU A 23 7.54 0.44 -6.82
CA LEU A 23 8.82 1.13 -6.79
C LEU A 23 8.63 2.50 -7.42
N ILE A 24 8.76 3.56 -6.61
CA ILE A 24 8.89 4.93 -7.10
C ILE A 24 10.34 5.11 -7.50
N ASN A 25 10.57 5.35 -8.79
CA ASN A 25 11.90 5.51 -9.38
C ASN A 25 12.15 6.96 -9.76
N ASP A 26 12.60 7.75 -8.79
CA ASP A 26 13.08 9.12 -8.98
C ASP A 26 14.60 9.16 -8.72
N GLU A 27 15.17 10.31 -8.35
CA GLU A 27 16.59 10.41 -7.93
C GLU A 27 16.94 9.36 -6.86
N ARG A 28 16.04 9.09 -5.92
CA ARG A 28 16.13 7.98 -4.95
C ARG A 28 14.94 7.02 -5.10
N LEU A 29 15.09 5.80 -4.59
CA LEU A 29 14.09 4.75 -4.73
C LEU A 29 13.23 4.64 -3.47
N VAL A 30 11.91 4.68 -3.64
CA VAL A 30 10.95 4.36 -2.57
C VAL A 30 10.24 3.06 -2.90
N VAL A 31 10.22 2.14 -1.95
CA VAL A 31 9.40 0.93 -2.02
C VAL A 31 8.12 1.15 -1.25
N VAL A 32 6.97 0.92 -1.88
CA VAL A 32 5.66 0.94 -1.21
C VAL A 32 5.12 -0.47 -1.18
N ASP A 33 4.83 -0.97 0.03
CA ASP A 33 4.39 -2.33 0.36
C ASP A 33 5.30 -3.42 -0.24
N PRO A 34 6.30 -3.95 0.51
CA PRO A 34 7.23 -4.96 0.02
C PRO A 34 6.58 -6.32 -0.30
N GLY A 35 5.29 -6.50 -0.01
CA GLY A 35 4.53 -7.68 -0.39
C GLY A 35 5.07 -8.93 0.30
N SER A 36 5.34 -9.97 -0.49
CA SER A 36 6.00 -11.21 -0.04
C SER A 36 7.51 -11.23 -0.31
N GLU A 37 8.22 -12.24 0.21
CA GLU A 37 9.63 -12.47 -0.17
C GLU A 37 9.80 -12.64 -1.69
N LEU A 38 8.81 -13.21 -2.38
CA LEU A 38 8.85 -13.36 -3.84
C LEU A 38 8.76 -11.98 -4.53
N ASN A 39 7.90 -11.08 -4.06
CA ASN A 39 7.85 -9.70 -4.55
C ASN A 39 9.22 -9.02 -4.39
N VAL A 40 9.88 -9.18 -3.25
CA VAL A 40 11.22 -8.61 -3.01
C VAL A 40 12.28 -9.19 -3.94
N ARG A 41 12.25 -10.50 -4.21
CA ARG A 41 13.17 -11.12 -5.19
C ARG A 41 12.97 -10.56 -6.60
N LEU A 42 11.71 -10.35 -7.01
CA LEU A 42 11.38 -9.74 -8.30
C LEU A 42 11.81 -8.26 -8.34
N LEU A 43 11.57 -7.51 -7.27
CA LEU A 43 11.98 -6.11 -7.12
C LEU A 43 13.51 -5.99 -7.21
N HIS A 44 14.24 -6.83 -6.49
CA HIS A 44 15.70 -6.86 -6.52
C HIS A 44 16.23 -7.09 -7.93
N TYR A 45 15.70 -8.11 -8.62
CA TYR A 45 16.04 -8.39 -10.01
C TYR A 45 15.73 -7.17 -10.91
N TYR A 46 14.56 -6.56 -10.74
CA TYR A 46 14.12 -5.41 -11.53
C TYR A 46 15.05 -4.21 -11.37
N ILE A 47 15.40 -3.86 -10.12
CA ILE A 47 16.31 -2.76 -9.81
C ILE A 47 17.68 -2.98 -10.48
N GLN A 48 18.25 -4.18 -10.33
CA GLN A 48 19.60 -4.45 -10.83
C GLN A 48 19.66 -4.61 -12.34
N HIS A 49 18.73 -5.34 -12.94
CA HIS A 49 18.85 -5.79 -14.32
C HIS A 49 18.00 -5.00 -15.31
N ILE A 50 16.93 -4.34 -14.85
CA ILE A 50 16.07 -3.53 -15.72
C ILE A 50 16.38 -2.05 -15.55
N LEU A 51 16.55 -1.57 -14.32
CA LEU A 51 16.91 -0.16 -14.06
C LEU A 51 18.42 0.09 -14.06
N GLY A 52 19.25 -0.95 -13.91
CA GLY A 52 20.70 -0.77 -13.78
C GLY A 52 21.12 -0.04 -12.50
N ARG A 53 20.27 -0.08 -11.46
CA ARG A 53 20.45 0.61 -10.19
C ARG A 53 20.87 -0.36 -9.09
N SER A 54 21.23 0.19 -7.94
CA SER A 54 21.51 -0.60 -6.75
C SER A 54 20.30 -0.70 -5.83
N PRO A 55 20.00 -1.86 -5.21
CA PRO A 55 19.03 -1.93 -4.11
C PRO A 55 19.40 -1.05 -2.92
N GLN A 56 20.67 -0.67 -2.78
CA GLN A 56 21.10 0.29 -1.78
C GLN A 56 20.65 1.74 -2.09
N ASP A 57 20.15 2.01 -3.30
CA ASP A 57 19.54 3.31 -3.65
C ASP A 57 18.12 3.46 -3.07
N ILE A 58 17.57 2.39 -2.47
CA ILE A 58 16.32 2.46 -1.71
C ILE A 58 16.59 3.23 -0.43
N ASP A 59 15.93 4.37 -0.29
CA ASP A 59 16.09 5.28 0.85
C ASP A 59 14.84 5.37 1.73
N LEU A 60 13.71 4.80 1.28
CA LEU A 60 12.49 4.72 2.07
C LEU A 60 11.66 3.49 1.70
N VAL A 61 11.11 2.83 2.72
CA VAL A 61 10.04 1.84 2.57
C VAL A 61 8.77 2.42 3.20
N VAL A 62 7.65 2.39 2.51
CA VAL A 62 6.37 2.88 3.02
C VAL A 62 5.36 1.73 3.09
N PHE A 63 4.70 1.59 4.22
CA PHE A 63 3.53 0.75 4.37
C PHE A 63 2.27 1.58 4.16
N THR A 64 1.42 1.17 3.22
CA THR A 64 0.08 1.77 3.06
C THR A 64 -0.81 1.44 4.25
N HIS A 65 -0.71 0.21 4.76
CA HIS A 65 -1.38 -0.28 5.96
C HIS A 65 -0.68 -1.53 6.51
N LEU A 66 -1.11 -2.02 7.66
CA LEU A 66 -0.42 -3.08 8.42
C LEU A 66 -1.04 -4.48 8.26
N HIS A 67 -1.44 -4.83 7.03
CA HIS A 67 -1.77 -6.23 6.74
C HIS A 67 -0.50 -7.06 6.43
N PRO A 68 -0.44 -8.33 6.88
CA PRO A 68 0.73 -9.20 6.68
C PRO A 68 1.14 -9.39 5.22
N ASP A 69 0.21 -9.49 4.29
CA ASP A 69 0.48 -9.68 2.87
C ASP A 69 1.17 -8.48 2.22
N HIS A 70 0.98 -7.27 2.75
CA HIS A 70 1.70 -6.06 2.32
C HIS A 70 3.08 -5.92 2.97
N THR A 71 3.27 -6.48 4.18
CA THR A 71 4.46 -6.22 5.03
C THR A 71 5.44 -7.40 5.12
N ALA A 72 5.04 -8.62 4.79
CA ALA A 72 5.82 -9.85 5.02
C ALA A 72 7.20 -9.87 4.33
N GLY A 73 7.34 -9.19 3.20
CA GLY A 73 8.58 -9.09 2.44
C GLY A 73 9.64 -8.23 3.10
N LEU A 74 9.30 -7.44 4.13
CA LEU A 74 10.23 -6.48 4.73
C LEU A 74 11.54 -7.13 5.20
N ALA A 75 11.49 -8.31 5.81
CA ALA A 75 12.68 -9.00 6.28
C ALA A 75 13.66 -9.32 5.14
N ALA A 76 13.14 -9.76 3.99
CA ALA A 76 13.94 -9.99 2.79
C ALA A 76 14.46 -8.68 2.19
N LEU A 77 13.66 -7.61 2.23
CA LEU A 77 14.07 -6.30 1.72
C LEU A 77 15.19 -5.67 2.55
N LYS A 78 15.09 -5.78 3.88
CA LYS A 78 16.14 -5.31 4.82
C LYS A 78 17.45 -6.10 4.69
N ALA A 79 17.42 -7.30 4.08
CA ALA A 79 18.64 -8.05 3.77
C ALA A 79 19.42 -7.45 2.58
N ILE A 80 18.78 -6.61 1.76
CA ILE A 80 19.39 -6.01 0.56
C ILE A 80 19.44 -4.47 0.59
N CYS A 81 18.76 -3.80 1.52
CA CYS A 81 18.83 -2.34 1.69
C CYS A 81 18.71 -1.94 3.18
N SER A 82 19.13 -0.71 3.50
CA SER A 82 19.11 -0.17 4.88
C SER A 82 18.03 0.89 5.09
N ALA A 83 17.10 1.05 4.14
CA ALA A 83 16.08 2.10 4.16
C ALA A 83 15.22 2.05 5.44
N PRO A 84 14.90 3.20 6.08
CA PRO A 84 13.90 3.26 7.13
C PRO A 84 12.52 2.89 6.61
N VAL A 85 11.67 2.37 7.51
CA VAL A 85 10.27 2.04 7.23
C VAL A 85 9.37 3.14 7.77
N ALA A 86 8.44 3.61 6.95
CA ALA A 86 7.44 4.60 7.32
C ALA A 86 6.03 4.01 7.26
N ALA A 87 5.19 4.40 8.23
CA ALA A 87 3.77 4.06 8.26
C ALA A 87 2.97 5.16 8.96
N SER A 88 1.64 5.07 8.91
CA SER A 88 0.76 6.04 9.56
C SER A 88 1.02 6.21 11.06
N ALA A 89 1.09 7.45 11.53
CA ALA A 89 1.19 7.77 12.95
C ALA A 89 0.00 7.22 13.77
N LEU A 90 -1.15 6.99 13.13
CA LEU A 90 -2.35 6.46 13.78
C LEU A 90 -2.16 5.03 14.32
N VAL A 91 -1.24 4.25 13.75
CA VAL A 91 -0.88 2.90 14.22
C VAL A 91 -0.62 2.88 15.73
N LYS A 92 0.11 3.87 16.26
CA LYS A 92 0.43 3.94 17.69
C LYS A 92 -0.83 4.02 18.56
N GLN A 93 -1.79 4.85 18.14
CA GLN A 93 -3.04 5.02 18.87
C GLN A 93 -3.87 3.72 18.83
N LEU A 94 -3.95 3.07 17.66
CA LEU A 94 -4.65 1.80 17.50
C LEU A 94 -4.02 0.67 18.31
N ALA A 95 -2.69 0.62 18.39
CA ALA A 95 -1.97 -0.36 19.21
C ALA A 95 -2.31 -0.19 20.71
N LEU A 96 -2.26 1.04 21.24
CA LEU A 96 -2.60 1.36 22.63
C LEU A 96 -4.07 1.04 22.93
N ASP A 97 -4.98 1.36 22.02
CA ASP A 97 -6.40 1.05 22.13
C ASP A 97 -6.66 -0.46 22.18
N ASN A 98 -5.95 -1.24 21.35
CA ASN A 98 -6.09 -2.69 21.30
C ASN A 98 -5.57 -3.36 22.58
N GLU A 99 -4.45 -2.91 23.14
CA GLU A 99 -3.95 -3.39 24.43
C GLU A 99 -4.93 -3.04 25.56
N SER A 100 -5.45 -1.81 25.58
CA SER A 100 -6.36 -1.32 26.62
C SER A 100 -7.73 -2.01 26.60
N LYS A 101 -8.23 -2.37 25.41
CA LYS A 101 -9.54 -3.04 25.24
C LYS A 101 -9.50 -4.55 25.48
N GLY A 102 -8.31 -5.13 25.67
CA GLY A 102 -8.16 -6.57 25.96
C GLY A 102 -8.86 -7.45 24.93
N ASN A 103 -8.91 -7.03 23.66
CA ASN A 103 -9.66 -7.73 22.62
C ASN A 103 -9.03 -9.10 22.35
N VAL A 104 -9.61 -10.12 23.00
CA VAL A 104 -9.48 -11.52 22.65
C VAL A 104 -10.13 -11.71 21.28
N LEU A 105 -9.39 -11.46 20.20
CA LEU A 105 -9.69 -12.13 18.94
C LEU A 105 -9.09 -13.54 18.99
N PRO A 106 -9.84 -14.54 18.55
CA PRO A 106 -9.63 -15.92 18.97
C PRO A 106 -8.26 -16.38 18.46
N ARG A 107 -7.51 -17.05 19.34
CA ARG A 107 -6.37 -17.90 18.99
C ARG A 107 -6.84 -19.04 18.07
N ILE A 108 -7.29 -18.73 16.86
CA ILE A 108 -7.56 -19.73 15.82
C ILE A 108 -6.29 -19.82 14.99
N SER A 109 -5.41 -20.65 15.52
CA SER A 109 -4.45 -21.47 14.79
C SER A 109 -3.91 -20.92 13.46
N HIS A 110 -2.63 -20.56 13.55
CA HIS A 110 -1.57 -20.55 12.53
C HIS A 110 -1.50 -21.79 11.60
N PHE A 111 -2.52 -22.66 11.56
CA PHE A 111 -2.56 -23.92 10.82
C PHE A 111 -3.61 -23.91 9.68
N ALA A 112 -4.63 -23.04 9.71
CA ALA A 112 -5.74 -23.08 8.75
C ALA A 112 -5.51 -22.30 7.44
N GLY A 113 -4.52 -21.40 7.39
CA GLY A 113 -4.26 -20.54 6.21
C GLY A 113 -3.82 -21.29 4.94
N ARG A 114 -3.50 -22.58 5.02
CA ARG A 114 -3.07 -23.40 3.86
C ARG A 114 -4.21 -24.15 3.16
N MET A 115 -5.47 -23.96 3.56
CA MET A 115 -6.63 -24.74 3.06
C MET A 115 -7.80 -23.87 2.55
N LEU A 116 -7.54 -22.61 2.17
CA LEU A 116 -8.60 -21.73 1.66
C LEU A 116 -8.57 -21.65 0.11
N PRO A 117 -9.72 -21.81 -0.57
CA PRO A 117 -9.82 -21.66 -2.02
C PRO A 117 -9.52 -20.22 -2.47
N ASP A 118 -8.98 -20.05 -3.68
CA ASP A 118 -8.55 -18.76 -4.28
C ASP A 118 -9.60 -17.64 -4.22
N SER A 119 -10.90 -17.98 -4.17
CA SER A 119 -11.99 -17.02 -4.04
C SER A 119 -12.11 -16.35 -2.67
N LEU A 120 -11.46 -16.90 -1.62
CA LEU A 120 -11.53 -16.38 -0.25
C LEU A 120 -10.31 -15.56 0.15
N GLN A 121 -9.21 -15.59 -0.62
CA GLN A 121 -7.99 -14.82 -0.34
C GLN A 121 -8.19 -13.29 -0.37
N HIS A 122 -9.37 -12.81 -0.84
CA HIS A 122 -9.73 -11.39 -0.98
C HIS A 122 -10.78 -10.88 0.01
N LEU A 123 -11.17 -11.67 1.01
CA LEU A 123 -11.79 -11.12 2.23
C LEU A 123 -10.64 -10.63 3.13
N ASP A 124 -10.85 -9.63 3.99
CA ASP A 124 -9.96 -9.23 5.11
C ASP A 124 -9.65 -10.40 6.08
N LEU A 125 -9.01 -11.46 5.58
CA LEU A 125 -8.73 -12.70 6.29
C LEU A 125 -7.52 -12.56 7.20
N PHE A 126 -6.67 -11.56 6.96
CA PHE A 126 -5.47 -11.30 7.72
C PHE A 126 -5.68 -10.06 8.57
N PRO A 127 -6.28 -10.19 9.77
CA PRO A 127 -6.38 -9.05 10.68
C PRO A 127 -4.97 -8.48 10.92
N PRO A 128 -4.83 -7.15 10.97
CA PRO A 128 -3.54 -6.49 11.14
C PRO A 128 -2.88 -6.91 12.45
N ALA A 129 -1.62 -7.34 12.36
CA ALA A 129 -0.80 -7.70 13.51
C ALA A 129 -0.10 -6.45 14.08
N TYR A 130 -0.89 -5.44 14.48
CA TYR A 130 -0.40 -4.09 14.82
C TYR A 130 0.81 -4.09 15.74
N LEU A 131 0.79 -4.84 16.83
CA LEU A 131 1.89 -4.82 17.81
C LEU A 131 3.21 -5.29 17.21
N GLN A 132 3.19 -6.38 16.42
CA GLN A 132 4.40 -6.91 15.79
C GLN A 132 4.87 -6.00 14.64
N GLN A 133 3.94 -5.52 13.81
CA GLN A 133 4.30 -4.73 12.64
C GLN A 133 4.69 -3.29 12.99
N MET A 134 4.10 -2.71 14.04
CA MET A 134 4.49 -1.40 14.57
C MET A 134 5.96 -1.36 14.99
N GLN A 135 6.51 -2.47 15.49
CA GLN A 135 7.94 -2.57 15.84
C GLN A 135 8.87 -2.49 14.63
N LEU A 136 8.34 -2.65 13.41
CA LEU A 136 9.09 -2.57 12.16
C LEU A 136 9.17 -1.14 11.63
N VAL A 137 8.42 -0.20 12.19
CA VAL A 137 8.27 1.18 11.69
C VAL A 137 9.27 2.10 12.37
N ASP A 138 10.07 2.79 11.57
CA ASP A 138 11.09 3.74 11.98
C ASP A 138 10.54 5.19 11.97
N ILE A 139 9.66 5.52 11.02
CA ILE A 139 9.15 6.86 10.74
C ILE A 139 7.61 6.87 10.78
N TRP A 140 7.04 7.89 11.40
CA TRP A 140 5.59 8.06 11.54
C TRP A 140 5.10 9.17 10.62
N LEU A 141 4.23 8.82 9.68
CA LEU A 141 3.68 9.73 8.68
C LEU A 141 2.38 10.35 9.18
N GLU A 142 2.25 11.65 8.99
CA GLU A 142 1.02 12.40 9.26
C GLU A 142 0.30 12.75 7.96
N ASP A 143 -0.99 12.98 8.05
CA ASP A 143 -1.82 13.33 6.89
C ASP A 143 -1.35 14.65 6.24
N ILE A 144 -1.45 14.72 4.91
CA ILE A 144 -1.11 15.87 4.06
C ILE A 144 0.39 16.25 4.08
N THR A 145 1.23 15.53 4.82
CA THR A 145 2.69 15.71 4.78
C THR A 145 3.29 15.09 3.51
N GLY A 146 4.40 15.65 3.03
CA GLY A 146 5.21 15.00 2.01
C GLY A 146 5.98 13.81 2.62
N LEU A 147 6.29 12.79 1.81
CA LEU A 147 7.22 11.74 2.24
C LEU A 147 8.59 12.36 2.59
N PRO A 148 9.30 11.83 3.61
CA PRO A 148 10.65 12.27 3.94
C PRO A 148 11.54 12.20 2.70
N GLU A 149 12.25 13.29 2.38
CA GLU A 149 13.12 13.39 1.19
C GLU A 149 12.40 13.29 -0.18
N HIS A 150 11.07 13.11 -0.20
CA HIS A 150 10.23 12.95 -1.40
C HIS A 150 8.97 13.84 -1.31
N PRO A 151 9.10 15.17 -1.19
CA PRO A 151 8.01 16.08 -0.84
C PRO A 151 6.90 16.19 -1.91
N GLU A 152 7.18 15.77 -3.14
CA GLU A 152 6.20 15.68 -4.22
C GLU A 152 5.17 14.55 -4.01
N TRP A 153 5.48 13.57 -3.16
CA TRP A 153 4.55 12.51 -2.76
C TRP A 153 3.85 12.89 -1.46
N ARG A 154 2.59 13.31 -1.58
CA ARG A 154 1.73 13.64 -0.43
C ARG A 154 1.16 12.38 0.18
N VAL A 155 1.27 12.26 1.49
CA VAL A 155 0.56 11.29 2.31
C VAL A 155 -0.88 11.76 2.46
N ILE A 156 -1.83 10.87 2.21
CA ILE A 156 -3.27 11.13 2.37
C ILE A 156 -3.83 10.04 3.26
N ALA A 157 -4.38 10.40 4.43
CA ALA A 157 -5.12 9.47 5.26
C ALA A 157 -6.32 8.92 4.48
N SER A 158 -6.44 7.59 4.45
CA SER A 158 -7.46 6.91 3.67
C SER A 158 -8.18 5.83 4.48
N PRO A 159 -8.76 6.19 5.66
CA PRO A 159 -9.43 5.23 6.51
C PRO A 159 -10.62 4.60 5.78
N GLY A 160 -10.85 3.32 6.06
CA GLY A 160 -11.98 2.59 5.51
C GLY A 160 -11.70 1.10 5.41
N HIS A 161 -10.60 0.74 4.75
CA HIS A 161 -10.06 -0.62 4.74
C HIS A 161 -9.52 -1.00 6.11
N THR A 162 -8.46 -0.30 6.53
CA THR A 162 -8.03 -0.21 7.92
C THR A 162 -8.13 1.26 8.40
N PRO A 163 -8.22 1.53 9.71
CA PRO A 163 -8.32 2.90 10.20
C PRO A 163 -7.07 3.76 9.89
N GLU A 164 -5.90 3.14 9.85
CA GLU A 164 -4.57 3.75 9.61
C GLU A 164 -4.11 3.73 8.16
N SER A 165 -4.94 3.21 7.25
CA SER A 165 -4.64 3.18 5.81
C SER A 165 -4.22 4.55 5.28
N LEU A 166 -3.22 4.56 4.40
CA LEU A 166 -2.72 5.74 3.69
C LEU A 166 -2.73 5.52 2.18
N CYS A 167 -2.97 6.61 1.46
CA CYS A 167 -2.65 6.75 0.03
C CYS A 167 -1.44 7.67 -0.15
N LEU A 168 -0.70 7.50 -1.24
CA LEU A 168 0.38 8.38 -1.67
C LEU A 168 0.02 9.02 -3.00
N TYR A 169 -0.03 10.35 -3.05
CA TYR A 169 -0.46 11.11 -4.21
C TYR A 169 0.63 12.08 -4.69
N ASN A 170 0.95 12.00 -5.98
CA ASN A 170 1.83 12.95 -6.64
C ASN A 170 1.01 13.87 -7.57
N PRO A 171 0.84 15.17 -7.26
CA PRO A 171 0.06 16.09 -8.07
C PRO A 171 0.76 16.53 -9.37
N PHE A 172 2.06 16.28 -9.52
CA PHE A 172 2.82 16.66 -10.70
C PHE A 172 2.80 15.58 -11.79
N SER A 173 2.78 14.30 -11.39
CA SER A 173 2.62 13.15 -12.29
C SER A 173 1.18 12.61 -12.34
N LEU A 174 0.28 13.12 -11.49
CA LEU A 174 -1.13 12.70 -11.37
C LEU A 174 -1.25 11.20 -11.03
N GLU A 175 -0.33 10.72 -10.20
CA GLU A 175 -0.19 9.33 -9.76
C GLU A 175 -0.73 9.16 -8.34
N LEU A 176 -1.58 8.15 -8.11
CA LEU A 176 -2.11 7.78 -6.81
C LEU A 176 -1.82 6.30 -6.51
N ILE A 177 -1.01 6.03 -5.49
CA ILE A 177 -0.88 4.71 -4.87
C ILE A 177 -1.88 4.65 -3.72
N CYS A 178 -2.87 3.76 -3.81
CA CYS A 178 -4.01 3.78 -2.91
C CYS A 178 -4.09 2.60 -1.94
N GLY A 179 -3.13 1.66 -2.01
CA GLY A 179 -3.18 0.43 -1.24
C GLY A 179 -4.55 -0.23 -1.39
N ASP A 180 -5.08 -0.77 -0.31
CA ASP A 180 -6.36 -1.47 -0.34
C ASP A 180 -7.59 -0.57 -0.19
N THR A 181 -7.38 0.75 -0.12
CA THR A 181 -8.47 1.73 -0.21
C THR A 181 -9.27 1.54 -1.51
N VAL A 182 -8.58 1.19 -2.60
CA VAL A 182 -9.20 0.84 -3.88
C VAL A 182 -8.51 -0.38 -4.46
N LEU A 183 -9.26 -1.45 -4.69
CA LEU A 183 -8.78 -2.61 -5.44
C LEU A 183 -9.21 -2.52 -6.90
N THR A 184 -8.60 -3.32 -7.74
CA THR A 184 -9.03 -3.47 -9.14
C THR A 184 -9.09 -4.95 -9.51
N ASN A 185 -9.89 -5.30 -10.50
CA ASN A 185 -9.94 -6.66 -11.02
C ASN A 185 -9.20 -6.80 -12.35
N GLU A 186 -8.98 -8.03 -12.79
CA GLU A 186 -8.43 -8.33 -14.12
C GLU A 186 -9.34 -7.86 -15.27
N SER A 187 -10.62 -7.62 -15.00
CA SER A 187 -11.67 -7.23 -15.96
C SER A 187 -11.88 -5.71 -16.08
N GLU A 188 -10.84 -4.91 -15.81
CA GLU A 188 -10.79 -3.43 -15.94
C GLU A 188 -11.73 -2.62 -15.01
N ARG A 189 -12.41 -3.26 -14.05
CA ARG A 189 -13.26 -2.56 -13.08
C ARG A 189 -12.58 -2.50 -11.70
N PRO A 190 -12.27 -1.29 -11.17
CA PRO A 190 -12.05 -1.08 -9.76
C PRO A 190 -13.15 -1.72 -8.92
N ARG A 191 -12.76 -2.49 -7.93
CA ARG A 191 -13.63 -2.91 -6.83
C ARG A 191 -13.12 -2.24 -5.58
N LEU A 192 -13.96 -1.46 -4.94
CA LEU A 192 -13.63 -0.95 -3.62
C LEU A 192 -13.85 -2.09 -2.63
N HIS A 193 -12.85 -2.39 -1.81
CA HIS A 193 -13.07 -3.30 -0.69
C HIS A 193 -13.59 -2.47 0.47
N ALA A 194 -14.83 -2.73 0.87
CA ALA A 194 -15.33 -2.22 2.13
C ALA A 194 -14.66 -3.03 3.25
N GLY A 195 -13.49 -2.58 3.71
CA GLY A 195 -12.90 -3.14 4.93
C GLY A 195 -13.65 -2.67 6.18
N ALA A 196 -12.93 -2.40 7.27
CA ALA A 196 -13.48 -2.20 8.61
C ALA A 196 -14.59 -1.13 8.74
N SER A 197 -14.66 -0.12 7.85
CA SER A 197 -15.71 0.92 7.91
C SER A 197 -16.13 1.46 6.54
N ARG A 198 -17.34 1.09 6.10
CA ARG A 198 -17.99 1.63 4.89
C ARG A 198 -18.19 3.14 4.93
N HIS A 199 -18.49 3.71 6.09
CA HIS A 199 -18.73 5.14 6.23
C HIS A 199 -17.45 5.94 6.00
N LEU A 200 -16.35 5.56 6.69
CA LEU A 200 -15.04 6.18 6.53
C LEU A 200 -14.53 6.02 5.10
N LEU A 201 -14.68 4.83 4.51
CA LEU A 201 -14.30 4.62 3.11
C LEU A 201 -15.05 5.58 2.17
N ARG A 202 -16.33 5.86 2.43
CA ARG A 202 -17.13 6.77 1.61
C ARG A 202 -16.63 8.22 1.69
N GLU A 203 -16.19 8.65 2.87
CA GLU A 203 -15.58 9.96 3.09
C GLU A 203 -14.20 10.05 2.42
N THR A 204 -13.35 9.03 2.60
CA THR A 204 -12.07 8.89 1.91
C THR A 204 -12.24 9.00 0.39
N LEU A 205 -13.23 8.30 -0.18
CA LEU A 205 -13.48 8.36 -1.62
C LEU A 205 -14.00 9.72 -2.08
N HIS A 206 -14.69 10.48 -1.23
CA HIS A 206 -15.07 11.85 -1.56
C HIS A 206 -13.83 12.73 -1.71
N VAL A 207 -12.87 12.60 -0.78
CA VAL A 207 -11.57 13.29 -0.86
C VAL A 207 -10.80 12.87 -2.10
N LEU A 208 -10.58 11.57 -2.32
CA LEU A 208 -9.80 11.07 -3.46
C LEU A 208 -10.40 11.46 -4.81
N ARG A 209 -11.75 11.51 -4.94
CA ARG A 209 -12.43 11.95 -6.17
C ARG A 209 -12.28 13.44 -6.47
N SER A 210 -11.89 14.25 -5.48
CA SER A 210 -11.59 15.68 -5.68
C SER A 210 -10.19 15.95 -6.23
N LEU A 211 -9.33 14.93 -6.26
CA LEU A 211 -7.96 15.03 -6.76
C LEU A 211 -7.91 14.80 -8.28
N ASP A 212 -6.96 15.47 -8.94
CA ASP A 212 -6.62 15.19 -10.33
C ASP A 212 -5.74 13.94 -10.41
N ILE A 213 -6.38 12.79 -10.63
CA ILE A 213 -5.70 11.49 -10.71
C ILE A 213 -5.84 10.97 -12.14
N ARG A 214 -4.72 10.50 -12.71
CA ARG A 214 -4.68 9.84 -14.03
C ARG A 214 -4.24 8.39 -13.93
N TYR A 215 -3.29 8.12 -13.05
CA TYR A 215 -2.75 6.79 -12.80
C TYR A 215 -3.17 6.35 -11.40
N LEU A 216 -3.87 5.23 -11.32
CA LEU A 216 -4.31 4.62 -10.07
C LEU A 216 -3.56 3.31 -9.87
N TYR A 217 -2.91 3.17 -8.71
CA TYR A 217 -2.06 2.04 -8.33
C TYR A 217 -2.66 1.36 -7.07
N PRO A 218 -3.48 0.31 -7.26
CA PRO A 218 -4.18 -0.38 -6.17
C PRO A 218 -3.29 -1.36 -5.42
N GLY A 219 -3.63 -1.69 -4.17
CA GLY A 219 -2.93 -2.73 -3.39
C GLY A 219 -3.06 -4.12 -4.04
N HIS A 220 -4.23 -4.41 -4.60
CA HIS A 220 -4.45 -5.61 -5.43
C HIS A 220 -5.06 -5.28 -6.81
N GLY A 221 -4.69 -6.09 -7.80
CA GLY A 221 -5.18 -6.00 -9.17
C GLY A 221 -4.27 -5.21 -10.11
N ARG A 222 -4.83 -4.64 -11.18
CA ARG A 222 -4.07 -3.94 -12.24
C ARG A 222 -4.10 -2.42 -12.06
N PRO A 223 -2.96 -1.73 -12.24
CA PRO A 223 -2.93 -0.29 -12.37
C PRO A 223 -3.84 0.20 -13.50
N ILE A 224 -4.48 1.36 -13.30
CA ILE A 224 -5.41 1.96 -14.27
C ILE A 224 -4.89 3.31 -14.73
N LEU A 225 -4.94 3.54 -16.04
CA LEU A 225 -4.78 4.84 -16.66
C LEU A 225 -6.12 5.32 -17.21
N SER A 226 -6.65 6.43 -16.69
CA SER A 226 -7.93 7.01 -17.11
C SER A 226 -7.97 8.50 -16.81
N LEU A 227 -8.84 9.27 -17.48
CA LEU A 227 -9.04 10.69 -17.16
C LEU A 227 -9.60 10.90 -15.75
N HIS A 228 -10.44 9.96 -15.31
CA HIS A 228 -11.11 9.98 -14.00
C HIS A 228 -11.24 8.54 -13.46
N PRO A 229 -10.15 7.94 -12.95
CA PRO A 229 -10.10 6.54 -12.54
C PRO A 229 -10.94 6.23 -11.30
N LEU A 230 -11.54 7.22 -10.64
CA LEU A 230 -12.42 7.03 -9.47
C LEU A 230 -13.88 7.45 -9.70
N GLN A 231 -14.21 8.10 -10.83
CA GLN A 231 -15.57 8.62 -11.11
C GLN A 231 -16.44 7.65 -11.93
N ARG A 232 -15.84 6.77 -12.73
CA ARG A 232 -16.56 5.88 -13.66
C ARG A 232 -17.08 4.59 -13.04
N TYR A 233 -16.87 4.38 -11.74
CA TYR A 233 -16.96 3.05 -11.16
C TYR A 233 -17.98 3.01 -10.02
N GLU A 234 -18.95 2.10 -10.18
CA GLU A 234 -19.92 1.77 -9.14
C GLU A 234 -19.21 1.11 -7.96
N ILE A 235 -19.46 1.63 -6.77
CA ILE A 235 -18.95 1.06 -5.53
C ILE A 235 -19.75 -0.21 -5.25
N ALA A 236 -19.15 -1.38 -5.46
CA ALA A 236 -19.68 -2.62 -4.91
C ALA A 236 -19.39 -2.61 -3.40
N TRP A 237 -20.43 -2.64 -2.57
CA TRP A 237 -20.34 -2.65 -1.11
C TRP A 237 -20.35 -4.05 -0.52
#